data_AF-A0A957P4Y2-F1
#
_entry.id   AF-A0A957P4Y2-F1
#
_cell.length_a   1.000
_cell.length_b   1.000
_cell.length_c   1.000
_cell.angle_alpha   90.00
_cell.angle_beta   90.00
_cell.angle_gamma   90.00
#
_symmetry.space_group_name_H-M   'P 1'
#
loop_
_entity.id
_entity.type
_entity.pdbx_description
1 polymer ?
#
loop_
_entity_poly.entity_id
_entity_poly.type
_entity_poly.pdbx_seq_one_letter_code
_entity_poly.pdbx_strand_id
1 'polypeptide(L)' 'LWQEHPTIQIDQQNQLYVVWQGRDANHEQKSQIKWSRSTDGGASWADWRNIRADPARSFSRPVLLLGPQG' A
#
# COMPACT_ATOMS: atom_id res chain seq x y z
N LEU A 1 -12.12 8.03 7.05
CA LEU A 1 -11.44 8.40 5.79
C LEU A 1 -11.41 7.18 4.87
N TRP A 2 -11.72 7.32 3.58
CA TRP A 2 -11.90 6.18 2.67
C TRP A 2 -10.57 5.55 2.20
N GLN A 3 -10.62 4.25 1.86
CA GLN A 3 -9.53 3.44 1.28
C GLN A 3 -10.09 2.63 0.11
N GLU A 4 -9.39 2.55 -1.01
CA GLU A 4 -9.88 1.93 -2.26
C GLU A 4 -8.73 1.39 -3.14
N HIS A 5 -9.11 0.68 -4.20
CA HIS A 5 -8.21 0.12 -5.23
C HIS A 5 -6.99 -0.61 -4.66
N PRO A 6 -7.17 -1.61 -3.79
CA PRO A 6 -6.06 -2.42 -3.35
C PRO A 6 -5.52 -3.27 -4.49
N THR A 7 -4.22 -3.49 -4.48
CA THR A 7 -3.55 -4.54 -5.24
C THR A 7 -2.61 -5.27 -4.28
N ILE A 8 -2.60 -6.60 -4.38
CA ILE A 8 -1.81 -7.49 -3.54
C ILE A 8 -0.95 -8.38 -4.42
N GLN A 9 0.28 -8.64 -3.98
CA GLN A 9 1.22 -9.58 -4.60
C GLN A 9 1.89 -10.43 -3.53
N ILE A 10 2.44 -11.57 -3.93
CA ILE A 10 3.21 -12.49 -3.09
C ILE A 10 4.57 -12.75 -3.73
N ASP A 11 5.65 -12.63 -2.97
CA ASP A 11 7.01 -12.94 -3.46
C ASP A 11 7.37 -14.43 -3.34
N GLN A 12 8.58 -14.77 -3.77
CA GLN A 12 9.11 -16.13 -3.74
C GLN A 12 9.35 -16.67 -2.32
N GLN A 13 9.36 -15.80 -1.31
CA GLN A 13 9.50 -16.14 0.11
C GLN A 13 8.14 -16.16 0.82
N ASN A 14 7.03 -16.17 0.08
CA ASN A 14 5.66 -16.11 0.58
C ASN A 14 5.35 -14.85 1.40
N GLN A 15 6.07 -13.75 1.19
CA GLN A 15 5.74 -12.46 1.80
C GLN A 15 4.66 -11.78 0.97
N LEU A 16 3.63 -11.29 1.65
CA LEU A 16 2.53 -10.57 1.02
C LEU A 16 2.81 -9.07 1.06
N TYR A 17 2.52 -8.41 -0.05
CA TYR A 17 2.63 -6.96 -0.17
C TYR A 17 1.31 -6.41 -0.69
N VAL A 18 0.78 -5.41 0.01
CA VAL A 18 -0.44 -4.73 -0.40
C VAL A 18 -0.17 -3.24 -0.55
N VAL A 19 -0.64 -2.68 -1.67
CA VAL A 19 -0.70 -1.24 -1.88
C VAL A 19 -2.10 -0.82 -2.24
N TRP A 20 -2.51 0.36 -1.78
CA TRP A 20 -3.87 0.87 -1.99
C TRP A 20 -3.86 2.39 -1.98
N GLN A 21 -4.96 3.00 -2.46
CA GLN A 21 -5.16 4.44 -2.30
C GLN A 21 -6.03 4.74 -1.08
N GLY A 22 -5.79 5.88 -0.43
CA GLY A 22 -6.74 6.40 0.54
C GLY A 22 -6.30 7.67 1.24
N ARG A 23 -7.20 8.21 2.06
CA ARG A 23 -6.95 9.40 2.88
C ARG A 23 -6.52 8.99 4.30
N ASP A 24 -5.85 9.89 5.01
CA ASP A 24 -5.49 9.72 6.43
C ASP A 24 -5.57 11.05 7.17
N ALA A 25 -5.40 11.02 8.49
CA ALA A 25 -5.53 12.20 9.35
C ALA A 25 -4.60 13.36 8.92
N ASN A 26 -3.48 13.06 8.26
CA ASN A 26 -2.56 14.08 7.75
C ASN A 26 -2.88 14.50 6.30
N HIS A 27 -3.77 13.77 5.61
CA HIS A 27 -4.14 13.96 4.20
C HIS A 27 -5.65 13.78 4.01
N GLU A 28 -6.46 14.55 4.72
CA GLU A 28 -7.92 14.38 4.73
C GLU A 28 -8.59 14.66 3.38
N GLN A 29 -7.94 15.44 2.50
CA GLN A 29 -8.49 15.84 1.20
C GLN A 29 -7.76 15.24 -0.01
N LYS A 30 -6.54 14.72 0.19
CA LYS A 30 -5.68 14.22 -0.89
C LYS A 30 -5.34 12.75 -0.66
N SER A 31 -5.72 11.87 -1.57
CA SER A 31 -5.42 10.46 -1.45
C SER A 31 -3.93 10.20 -1.62
N GLN A 32 -3.36 9.32 -0.80
CA GLN A 32 -1.97 8.88 -0.89
C GLN A 32 -1.93 7.41 -1.29
N ILE A 33 -0.83 6.96 -1.89
CA ILE A 33 -0.57 5.53 -2.05
C ILE A 33 0.06 5.01 -0.77
N LYS A 34 -0.58 4.01 -0.19
CA LYS A 34 -0.19 3.35 1.04
C LYS A 34 0.35 1.96 0.74
N TRP A 35 1.15 1.46 1.66
CA TRP A 35 1.80 0.16 1.60
C TRP A 35 1.77 -0.50 2.98
N SER A 36 1.63 -1.82 2.99
CA SER A 36 1.95 -2.69 4.12
C SER A 36 2.41 -4.06 3.61
N ARG A 37 3.07 -4.83 4.46
CA ARG A 37 3.51 -6.21 4.16
C ARG A 37 3.19 -7.17 5.30
N SER A 38 3.04 -8.43 4.96
CA SER A 38 2.97 -9.55 5.90
C SER A 38 4.06 -10.56 5.57
N THR A 39 4.69 -11.11 6.60
CA THR A 39 5.71 -12.17 6.48
C THR A 39 5.23 -13.52 7.05
N ASP A 40 3.96 -13.60 7.44
CA ASP A 40 3.35 -14.76 8.11
C ASP A 40 2.04 -15.20 7.44
N GLY A 41 1.95 -15.05 6.11
CA GLY A 41 0.80 -15.49 5.32
C GLY A 41 -0.46 -14.64 5.53
N GLY A 42 -0.32 -13.43 6.06
CA GLY A 42 -1.42 -12.48 6.28
C GLY A 42 -2.02 -12.52 7.68
N ALA A 43 -1.45 -13.31 8.60
CA ALA A 43 -1.90 -13.37 10.00
C ALA A 43 -1.61 -12.06 10.74
N SER A 44 -0.48 -11.42 10.44
CA SER A 44 -0.15 -10.08 10.90
C SER A 44 0.45 -9.23 9.77
N TRP A 45 0.35 -7.91 9.94
CA TRP A 45 0.81 -6.92 8.97
C TRP A 45 1.67 -5.88 9.67
N ALA A 46 2.71 -5.42 8.99
CA ALA A 46 3.47 -4.26 9.43
C ALA A 46 2.58 -3.00 9.42
N ASP A 47 2.93 -2.01 10.24
CA ASP A 47 2.28 -0.71 10.19
C ASP A 47 2.31 -0.16 8.76
N TRP A 48 1.16 0.36 8.33
CA TRP A 48 1.07 0.94 7.00
C TRP A 48 1.80 2.27 6.94
N ARG A 49 2.29 2.62 5.76
CA ARG A 49 2.87 3.95 5.48
C ARG A 49 2.50 4.46 4.12
N ASN A 50 2.50 5.78 3.96
CA ASN A 50 2.45 6.39 2.63
C ASN A 50 3.79 6.12 1.92
N ILE A 51 3.78 5.56 0.70
CA ILE A 51 4.99 5.33 -0.10
C ILE A 51 5.66 6.66 -0.44
N ARG A 52 4.83 7.64 -0.80
CA ARG A 52 5.18 9.04 -0.94
C ARG A 52 4.04 9.87 -0.36
N ALA A 53 4.32 10.65 0.67
CA ALA A 53 3.37 11.60 1.23
C ALA A 53 3.54 12.96 0.54
N ASP A 54 2.45 13.52 0.03
CA ASP A 54 2.40 14.87 -0.53
C ASP A 54 1.04 15.53 -0.19
N PRO A 55 1.00 16.52 0.71
CA PRO A 55 -0.25 17.14 1.15
C PRO A 55 -0.94 17.95 0.04
N ALA A 56 -0.24 18.27 -1.05
CA ALA A 56 -0.80 19.04 -2.16
C ALA A 56 -1.35 18.14 -3.28
N ARG A 57 -0.95 16.85 -3.35
CA ARG A 57 -1.26 15.97 -4.48
C ARG A 57 -2.05 14.74 -4.08
N SER A 58 -2.98 14.36 -4.95
CA SER A 58 -3.65 13.06 -4.89
C SER A 58 -2.93 12.05 -5.77
N PHE A 59 -2.77 10.83 -5.26
CA PHE A 59 -2.36 9.65 -6.01
C PHE A 59 -3.49 8.63 -6.02
N SER A 60 -3.60 7.85 -7.10
CA SER A 60 -4.72 6.92 -7.27
C SER A 60 -4.37 5.69 -8.09
N ARG A 61 -5.15 4.61 -7.92
CA ARG A 61 -5.11 3.39 -8.74
C ARG A 61 -3.69 2.80 -8.87
N PRO A 62 -3.06 2.40 -7.76
CA PRO A 62 -1.73 1.81 -7.81
C PRO A 62 -1.75 0.47 -8.53
N VAL A 63 -0.62 0.12 -9.14
CA VAL A 63 -0.33 -1.22 -9.66
C VAL A 63 0.96 -1.68 -9.00
N LEU A 64 0.98 -2.92 -8.52
CA LEU A 64 2.16 -3.54 -7.93
C LEU A 64 2.64 -4.67 -8.84
N LEU A 65 3.93 -4.60 -9.19
CA LEU A 65 4.66 -5.63 -9.94
C LEU A 65 5.86 -6.06 -9.11
N LEU A 66 6.09 -7.37 -9.05
CA LEU A 66 7.27 -7.94 -8.42
C LEU A 66 8.39 -8.13 -9.44
N GLY A 67 9.63 -7.99 -8.98
CA GLY A 67 10.81 -8.11 -9.83
C GLY A 67 11.16 -9.57 -10.14
N PRO A 68 12.11 -9.83 -11.05
CA PRO A 68 12.60 -11.18 -11.34
C PRO A 68 13.15 -11.94 -10.13
N GLN A 69 13.47 -11.24 -9.04
CA GLN A 69 14.03 -11.80 -7.80
C GLN A 69 13.00 -11.85 -6.66
N GLY A 70 11.71 -11.60 -6.97
CA GLY A 70 10.75 -11.13 -5.96
C GLY A 70 10.82 -9.62 -5.85
#